data_AF-A0A7K3LE73-F1
#
_entry.id   AF-A0A7K3LE73-F1
#
_cell.length_a   1.000
_cell.length_b   1.000
_cell.length_c   1.000
_cell.angle_alpha   90.00
_cell.angle_beta   90.00
_cell.angle_gamma   90.00
#
_symmetry.space_group_name_H-M   'P 1'
#
loop_
_entity.id
_entity.type
_entity.pdbx_description
1 polymer ?
#
loop_
_entity_poly.entity_id
_entity_poly.type
_entity_poly.pdbx_seq_one_letter_code
_entity_poly.pdbx_strand_id
1 'polypeptide(L)'
;MSSIAFNLPRSVTLAADLALLGVAATHGYVLATTPGPGYFVVYCVAMIIGCLAAAGITWIDIDDIVPGLGWLAGSVLCAAFVIGYLISRLVSLPGLPALTGRWDIAPGNLALACAGAFLALHLTVLTGINVAFGQRRAWYY
;
A
#
# COMPACT_ATOMS: atom_id res chain seq x y z
N MET A 1 -27.05 6.52 -14.07
CA MET A 1 -25.95 5.71 -14.64
C MET A 1 -25.93 4.41 -13.86
N SER A 2 -26.09 3.26 -14.51
CA SER A 2 -25.98 1.96 -13.83
C SER A 2 -24.50 1.70 -13.55
N SER A 3 -24.06 1.82 -12.30
CA SER A 3 -22.71 1.44 -11.91
C SER A 3 -22.62 -0.08 -11.85
N ILE A 4 -21.65 -0.67 -12.56
CA ILE A 4 -21.32 -2.09 -12.41
C ILE A 4 -20.72 -2.25 -11.01
N ALA A 5 -21.36 -3.05 -10.16
CA ALA A 5 -20.91 -3.33 -8.80
C ALA A 5 -20.47 -4.80 -8.68
N PHE A 6 -19.20 -5.03 -8.33
CA PHE A 6 -18.68 -6.37 -8.09
C PHE A 6 -18.76 -6.71 -6.59
N ASN A 7 -19.57 -7.72 -6.25
CA ASN A 7 -19.76 -8.17 -4.87
C ASN A 7 -18.81 -9.32 -4.49
N LEU A 8 -17.50 -9.07 -4.52
CA LEU A 8 -16.48 -10.02 -4.03
C LEU A 8 -15.63 -9.39 -2.92
N PRO A 9 -16.22 -9.04 -1.76
CA PRO A 9 -15.57 -8.24 -0.74
C PRO A 9 -14.28 -8.83 -0.19
N ARG A 10 -14.24 -10.15 0.00
CA ARG A 10 -13.03 -10.84 0.44
C ARG A 10 -11.94 -10.86 -0.63
N SER A 11 -12.30 -10.99 -1.90
CA SER A 11 -11.33 -11.01 -2.99
C SER A 11 -10.71 -9.63 -3.21
N VAL A 12 -11.51 -8.56 -3.12
CA VAL A 12 -11.05 -7.17 -3.22
C VAL A 12 -10.11 -6.85 -2.06
N THR A 13 -10.51 -7.16 -0.82
CA THR A 13 -9.64 -6.97 0.36
C THR A 13 -8.36 -7.79 0.24
N LEU A 14 -8.45 -9.08 -0.12
CA LEU A 14 -7.27 -9.92 -0.31
C LEU A 14 -6.33 -9.37 -1.40
N ALA A 15 -6.86 -8.89 -2.52
CA ALA A 15 -6.05 -8.30 -3.57
C ALA A 15 -5.34 -7.01 -3.11
N ALA A 16 -6.03 -6.18 -2.32
CA ALA A 16 -5.44 -4.99 -1.72
C ALA A 16 -4.35 -5.36 -0.69
N ASP A 17 -4.60 -6.35 0.16
CA ASP A 17 -3.61 -6.79 1.15
C ASP A 17 -2.40 -7.45 0.49
N LEU A 18 -2.58 -8.21 -0.58
CA LEU A 18 -1.47 -8.72 -1.40
C LEU A 18 -0.62 -7.58 -1.96
N ALA A 19 -1.24 -6.46 -2.33
CA ALA A 19 -0.51 -5.27 -2.76
C ALA A 19 0.27 -4.64 -1.59
N LEU A 20 -0.31 -4.50 -0.39
CA LEU A 20 0.41 -4.04 0.80
C LEU A 20 1.58 -4.97 1.18
N LEU A 21 1.37 -6.29 1.08
CA LEU A 21 2.40 -7.30 1.31
C LEU A 21 3.52 -7.20 0.27
N GLY A 22 3.20 -6.91 -0.99
CA GLY A 22 4.21 -6.65 -2.03
C GLY A 22 5.08 -5.42 -1.72
N VAL A 23 4.48 -4.35 -1.20
CA VAL A 23 5.23 -3.18 -0.72
C VAL A 23 6.13 -3.57 0.45
N ALA A 24 5.61 -4.26 1.46
CA ALA A 24 6.38 -4.70 2.63
C ALA A 24 7.54 -5.64 2.24
N ALA A 25 7.27 -6.63 1.39
CA ALA A 25 8.27 -7.60 0.92
C ALA A 25 9.41 -6.91 0.15
N THR A 26 9.09 -5.90 -0.67
CA THR A 26 10.12 -5.13 -1.38
C THR A 26 11.01 -4.35 -0.41
N HIS A 27 10.44 -3.72 0.62
CA HIS A 27 11.23 -3.03 1.65
C HIS A 27 12.09 -3.99 2.47
N GLY A 28 11.56 -5.19 2.78
CA GLY A 28 12.32 -6.26 3.44
C GLY A 28 13.48 -6.76 2.59
N TYR A 29 13.26 -6.96 1.28
CA TYR A 29 14.31 -7.33 0.33
C TYR A 29 15.43 -6.29 0.30
N VAL A 30 15.09 -5.00 0.10
CA VAL A 30 16.09 -3.94 0.03
C VAL A 30 16.86 -3.82 1.35
N LEU A 31 16.19 -3.95 2.49
CA LEU A 31 16.84 -3.94 3.80
C LEU A 31 17.82 -5.10 3.97
N ALA A 32 17.51 -6.28 3.42
CA ALA A 32 18.35 -7.47 3.51
C ALA A 32 19.53 -7.47 2.53
N THR A 33 19.39 -6.82 1.37
CA THR A 33 20.40 -6.86 0.30
C THR A 33 21.24 -5.60 0.19
N THR A 34 20.76 -4.47 0.72
CA THR A 34 21.40 -3.16 0.53
C THR A 34 21.76 -2.53 1.87
N PRO A 35 23.06 -2.39 2.20
CA PRO A 35 23.47 -1.62 3.37
C PRO A 35 23.13 -0.15 3.16
N GLY A 36 22.62 0.49 4.21
CA GLY A 36 22.19 1.89 4.16
C GLY A 36 22.32 2.58 5.51
N PRO A 37 22.21 3.92 5.53
CA PRO A 37 22.23 4.70 6.76
C PRO A 37 21.04 4.34 7.66
N GLY A 38 21.19 4.54 8.98
CA GLY A 38 20.18 4.11 9.96
C GLY A 38 18.78 4.70 9.74
N TYR A 39 18.67 5.92 9.20
CA TYR A 39 17.37 6.51 8.88
C TYR A 39 16.62 5.73 7.77
N PHE A 40 17.35 5.13 6.82
CA PHE A 40 16.77 4.31 5.76
C PHE A 40 16.24 2.99 6.31
N VAL A 41 16.99 2.39 7.25
CA VAL A 41 16.54 1.21 8.00
C VAL A 41 15.24 1.50 8.74
N VAL A 42 15.18 2.62 9.48
CA VAL A 42 13.98 3.04 10.21
C VAL A 42 12.79 3.22 9.25
N TYR A 43 13.00 3.88 8.12
CA TYR A 43 11.98 4.04 7.08
C TYR A 43 11.47 2.69 6.56
N CYS A 44 12.36 1.75 6.20
CA CYS A 44 11.96 0.44 5.69
C CYS A 44 11.17 -0.36 6.74
N VAL A 45 11.63 -0.37 7.99
CA VAL A 45 10.94 -1.05 9.09
C VAL A 45 9.56 -0.42 9.34
N ALA A 46 9.45 0.90 9.33
CA ALA A 46 8.18 1.59 9.48
C ALA A 46 7.19 1.24 8.36
N MET A 47 7.65 1.19 7.10
CA MET A 47 6.83 0.76 5.96
C MET A 47 6.36 -0.70 6.10
N ILE A 48 7.26 -1.61 6.50
CA ILE A 48 6.91 -3.02 6.71
C ILE A 48 5.83 -3.16 7.78
N ILE A 49 6.07 -2.60 8.97
CA ILE A 49 5.12 -2.70 10.10
C ILE A 49 3.80 -2.04 9.73
N GLY A 50 3.84 -0.85 9.11
CA GLY A 50 2.65 -0.13 8.68
C GLY A 50 1.79 -0.91 7.69
N CYS A 51 2.41 -1.48 6.65
CA CYS A 51 1.71 -2.28 5.64
C CYS A 51 1.11 -3.55 6.25
N LEU A 52 1.84 -4.26 7.12
CA LEU A 52 1.35 -5.45 7.81
C LEU A 52 0.19 -5.13 8.76
N ALA A 53 0.30 -4.03 9.52
CA ALA A 53 -0.76 -3.58 10.42
C ALA A 53 -2.02 -3.17 9.64
N ALA A 54 -1.87 -2.37 8.57
CA ALA A 54 -2.98 -1.97 7.71
C ALA A 54 -3.70 -3.19 7.11
N ALA A 55 -2.94 -4.16 6.58
CA ALA A 55 -3.48 -5.40 6.05
C ALA A 55 -4.12 -6.30 7.13
N GLY A 56 -3.63 -6.28 8.37
CA GLY A 56 -4.29 -7.00 9.46
C GLY A 56 -5.62 -6.36 9.85
N ILE A 57 -5.67 -5.03 9.89
CA ILE A 57 -6.84 -4.25 10.29
C ILE A 57 -8.00 -4.39 9.30
N THR A 58 -7.73 -4.54 7.99
CA THR A 58 -8.77 -4.74 6.97
C THR A 58 -9.60 -6.02 7.17
N TRP A 59 -9.12 -6.98 7.97
CA TRP A 59 -9.83 -8.23 8.30
C TRP A 59 -10.56 -8.22 9.64
N ILE A 60 -10.44 -7.16 10.43
CA ILE A 60 -11.14 -7.06 11.72
C ILE A 60 -12.56 -6.55 11.45
N ASP A 61 -13.53 -7.47 11.34
CA ASP A 61 -14.96 -7.17 11.11
C ASP A 61 -15.65 -6.65 12.40
N ILE A 62 -15.17 -5.50 12.89
CA ILE A 62 -15.75 -4.78 14.02
C ILE A 62 -16.21 -3.40 13.53
N ASP A 63 -17.53 -3.19 13.57
CA ASP A 63 -18.22 -1.90 13.45
C ASP A 63 -18.05 -1.13 12.12
N ASP A 64 -17.64 -1.78 11.03
CA ASP A 64 -17.33 -1.19 9.70
C ASP A 64 -16.23 -0.09 9.71
N ILE A 65 -15.96 0.54 10.85
CA ILE A 65 -14.96 1.59 11.11
C ILE A 65 -13.56 0.99 11.09
N VAL A 66 -13.36 -0.16 11.77
CA VAL A 66 -12.04 -0.78 11.90
C VAL A 66 -11.48 -1.18 10.53
N PRO A 67 -12.23 -1.88 9.65
CA PRO A 67 -11.78 -2.14 8.28
C PRO A 67 -11.46 -0.85 7.52
N GLY A 68 -12.30 0.19 7.66
CA GLY A 68 -12.08 1.49 7.03
C GLY A 68 -10.78 2.18 7.45
N LEU A 69 -10.37 2.04 8.71
CA LEU A 69 -9.08 2.54 9.19
C LEU A 69 -7.90 1.81 8.55
N GLY A 70 -8.03 0.49 8.30
CA GLY A 70 -7.02 -0.29 7.58
C GLY A 70 -6.81 0.23 6.15
N TRP A 71 -7.90 0.46 5.43
CA TRP A 71 -7.89 1.04 4.08
C TRP A 71 -7.29 2.45 4.03
N LEU A 72 -7.64 3.30 5.00
CA LEU A 72 -7.09 4.65 5.11
C LEU A 72 -5.60 4.62 5.42
N ALA A 73 -5.17 3.81 6.40
CA ALA A 73 -3.77 3.67 6.78
C ALA A 73 -2.93 3.16 5.61
N GLY A 74 -3.40 2.11 4.92
CA GLY A 74 -2.75 1.61 3.70
C GLY A 74 -2.62 2.70 2.62
N SER A 75 -3.63 3.54 2.47
CA SER A 75 -3.61 4.62 1.46
C SER A 75 -2.61 5.71 1.79
N VAL A 76 -2.53 6.11 3.06
CA VAL A 76 -1.54 7.09 3.52
C VAL A 76 -0.13 6.54 3.28
N LEU A 77 0.13 5.28 3.63
CA LEU A 77 1.42 4.62 3.41
C LEU A 77 1.77 4.53 1.92
N CYS A 78 0.85 4.04 1.08
CA CYS A 78 1.07 3.93 -0.36
C CYS A 78 1.24 5.29 -1.03
N ALA A 79 0.45 6.31 -0.66
CA ALA A 79 0.58 7.65 -1.20
C ALA A 79 1.92 8.30 -0.78
N ALA A 80 2.29 8.17 0.50
CA ALA A 80 3.58 8.65 1.00
C ALA A 80 4.75 7.97 0.27
N PHE A 81 4.66 6.65 0.06
CA PHE A 81 5.64 5.90 -0.72
C PHE A 81 5.72 6.42 -2.17
N VAL A 82 4.60 6.56 -2.87
CA VAL A 82 4.57 7.03 -4.27
C VAL A 82 5.19 8.42 -4.40
N ILE A 83 4.81 9.34 -3.50
CA ILE A 83 5.36 10.70 -3.48
C ILE A 83 6.88 10.65 -3.21
N GLY A 84 7.30 9.90 -2.20
CA GLY A 84 8.72 9.71 -1.87
C GLY A 84 9.51 9.08 -3.01
N TYR A 85 8.95 8.07 -3.67
CA TYR A 85 9.54 7.42 -4.84
C TYR A 85 9.77 8.43 -5.97
N LEU A 86 8.78 9.25 -6.31
CA LEU A 86 8.90 10.28 -7.35
C LEU A 86 9.92 11.36 -6.98
N ILE A 87 9.93 11.83 -5.74
CA ILE A 87 10.93 12.80 -5.25
C ILE A 87 12.34 12.21 -5.31
N SER A 88 12.50 10.94 -4.94
CA SER A 88 13.81 10.24 -4.97
C SER A 88 14.39 10.06 -6.37
N ARG A 89 13.59 10.28 -7.43
CA ARG A 89 14.08 10.35 -8.81
C ARG A 89 14.78 11.68 -9.12
N LEU A 90 14.41 12.74 -8.40
CA LEU A 90 14.86 14.11 -8.66
C LEU A 90 15.95 14.56 -7.70
N VAL A 91 16.01 13.98 -6.49
CA VAL A 91 16.90 14.45 -5.42
C VAL A 91 17.65 13.26 -4.80
N SER A 92 18.97 13.41 -4.65
CA SER A 92 19.80 12.44 -3.94
C SER A 92 19.70 12.63 -2.43
N LEU A 93 19.49 11.53 -1.69
CA LEU A 93 19.54 11.55 -0.23
C LEU A 93 20.97 11.31 0.27
N PRO A 94 21.42 12.02 1.33
CA PRO A 94 22.76 11.84 1.90
C PRO A 94 23.01 10.40 2.35
N GLY A 95 24.05 9.75 1.82
CA GLY A 95 24.35 8.34 2.14
C GLY A 95 23.51 7.31 1.38
N LEU A 96 22.70 7.74 0.41
CA LEU A 96 21.92 6.88 -0.49
C LEU A 96 22.11 7.21 -2.00
N PRO A 97 23.30 7.62 -2.49
CA PRO A 97 23.47 7.94 -3.90
C PRO A 97 23.23 6.73 -4.80
N ALA A 98 23.56 5.52 -4.33
CA ALA A 98 23.31 4.26 -5.04
C ALA A 98 21.82 3.92 -5.17
N LEU A 99 20.97 4.41 -4.27
CA LEU A 99 19.53 4.21 -4.30
C LEU A 99 18.82 5.39 -5.01
N THR A 100 19.49 6.52 -5.25
CA THR A 100 18.88 7.66 -5.94
C THR A 100 18.63 7.33 -7.41
N GLY A 101 17.36 7.35 -7.82
CA GLY A 101 16.94 6.93 -9.16
C GLY A 101 17.23 5.46 -9.49
N ARG A 102 17.73 4.66 -8.53
CA ARG A 102 18.35 3.35 -8.75
C ARG A 102 18.05 2.31 -7.66
N TRP A 103 17.09 2.56 -6.76
CA TRP A 103 16.35 1.48 -6.07
C TRP A 103 16.23 0.35 -7.06
N ASP A 104 16.91 -0.79 -6.85
CA ASP A 104 17.17 -1.77 -7.91
C ASP A 104 15.97 -1.86 -8.84
N ILE A 105 16.16 -1.57 -10.13
CA ILE A 105 15.09 -1.09 -11.03
C ILE A 105 13.84 -1.98 -10.97
N ALA A 106 14.02 -3.28 -10.73
CA ALA A 106 12.95 -4.24 -10.47
C ALA A 106 12.24 -4.03 -9.10
N PRO A 107 12.91 -4.15 -7.93
CA PRO A 107 12.32 -3.82 -6.63
C PRO A 107 11.58 -2.47 -6.57
N GLY A 108 12.18 -1.38 -7.02
CA GLY A 108 11.56 -0.05 -6.93
C GLY A 108 10.26 0.05 -7.73
N ASN A 109 10.23 -0.51 -8.95
CA ASN A 109 9.03 -0.52 -9.79
C ASN A 109 7.97 -1.48 -9.28
N LEU A 110 8.36 -2.60 -8.66
CA LEU A 110 7.43 -3.54 -8.03
C LEU A 110 6.69 -2.87 -6.87
N ALA A 111 7.41 -2.19 -5.96
CA ALA A 111 6.77 -1.46 -4.87
C ALA A 111 5.84 -0.35 -5.39
N LEU A 112 6.23 0.35 -6.46
CA LEU A 112 5.36 1.36 -7.11
C LEU A 112 4.09 0.72 -7.68
N ALA A 113 4.21 -0.40 -8.40
CA ALA A 113 3.08 -1.11 -8.97
C ALA A 113 2.13 -1.61 -7.87
N CYS A 114 2.66 -2.18 -6.79
CA CYS A 114 1.88 -2.61 -5.64
C CYS A 114 1.18 -1.43 -4.95
N ALA A 115 1.89 -0.34 -4.65
CA ALA A 115 1.30 0.85 -4.04
C ALA A 115 0.20 1.46 -4.94
N GLY A 116 0.45 1.54 -6.25
CA GLY A 116 -0.53 2.00 -7.23
C GLY A 116 -1.76 1.10 -7.32
N ALA A 117 -1.57 -0.22 -7.32
CA ALA A 117 -2.65 -1.19 -7.31
C ALA A 117 -3.53 -1.06 -6.06
N PHE A 118 -2.92 -0.90 -4.88
CA PHE A 118 -3.65 -0.67 -3.63
C PHE A 118 -4.50 0.61 -3.71
N LEU A 119 -3.90 1.73 -4.13
CA LEU A 119 -4.60 3.01 -4.25
C LEU A 119 -5.75 2.93 -5.27
N ALA A 120 -5.51 2.29 -6.42
CA ALA A 120 -6.55 2.07 -7.42
C ALA A 120 -7.71 1.24 -6.86
N LEU A 121 -7.42 0.14 -6.16
CA LEU A 121 -8.43 -0.68 -5.50
C LEU A 121 -9.21 0.12 -4.45
N HIS A 122 -8.55 0.89 -3.61
CA HIS A 122 -9.25 1.69 -2.61
C HIS A 122 -10.15 2.76 -3.27
N LEU A 123 -9.71 3.39 -4.37
CA LEU A 123 -10.57 4.28 -5.15
C LEU A 123 -11.81 3.56 -5.70
N THR A 124 -11.68 2.31 -6.16
CA THR A 124 -12.86 1.54 -6.59
C THR A 124 -13.83 1.22 -5.45
N VAL A 125 -13.32 1.05 -4.21
CA VAL A 125 -14.14 0.88 -3.01
C VAL A 125 -14.86 2.18 -2.65
N LEU A 126 -14.15 3.31 -2.63
CA LEU A 126 -14.71 4.63 -2.34
C LEU A 126 -15.77 5.08 -3.36
N THR A 127 -15.62 4.68 -4.62
CA THR A 127 -16.56 5.00 -5.70
C THR A 127 -17.73 4.01 -5.81
N GLY A 128 -17.75 2.96 -4.98
CA GLY A 128 -18.82 1.96 -4.97
C GLY A 128 -18.79 0.96 -6.13
N ILE A 129 -17.69 0.92 -6.90
CA ILE A 129 -17.48 -0.09 -7.96
C ILE A 129 -17.22 -1.47 -7.33
N ASN A 130 -16.44 -1.49 -6.24
CA ASN A 130 -16.13 -2.68 -5.47
C ASN A 130 -16.62 -2.53 -4.03
N VAL A 131 -17.04 -3.64 -3.42
CA VAL A 131 -17.28 -3.71 -1.97
C VAL A 131 -16.03 -4.29 -1.32
N ALA A 132 -15.64 -3.78 -0.15
CA ALA A 132 -14.56 -4.35 0.67
C ALA A 132 -15.11 -5.22 1.81
N PHE A 133 -14.32 -6.19 2.29
CA PHE A 133 -14.65 -6.97 3.48
C PHE A 133 -14.88 -6.06 4.70
N GLY A 134 -15.90 -6.37 5.49
CA GLY A 134 -16.29 -5.57 6.65
C GLY A 134 -17.02 -4.26 6.35
N GLN A 135 -17.45 -4.01 5.09
CA GLN A 135 -18.35 -2.89 4.78
C GLN A 135 -19.71 -3.39 4.31
N ARG A 136 -20.79 -2.97 4.99
CA ARG A 136 -22.16 -3.46 4.70
C ARG A 136 -23.02 -2.52 3.85
N ARG A 137 -22.55 -1.32 3.50
CA ARG A 137 -23.44 -0.17 3.18
C ARG A 137 -23.64 0.27 1.72
N ALA A 138 -23.23 -0.47 0.70
CA ALA A 138 -23.27 0.07 -0.68
C ALA A 138 -24.35 -0.51 -1.62
N TRP A 139 -25.54 -0.89 -1.13
CA TRP A 139 -26.54 -1.57 -2.00
C TRP A 139 -27.84 -0.83 -2.32
N TYR A 140 -28.12 0.36 -1.77
CA TYR A 140 -29.36 1.09 -2.13
C TYR A 140 -29.16 2.61 -2.17
N TYR A 141 -29.34 3.19 -3.36
CA TYR A 141 -29.83 4.57 -3.57
C TYR A 141 -31.26 4.48 -4.06
#